data_AF-A0A816EJ24-F1
#
_entry.id   AF-A0A816EJ24-F1
#
_cell.length_a   1.000
_cell.length_b   1.000
_cell.length_c   1.000
_cell.angle_alpha   90.00
_cell.angle_beta   90.00
_cell.angle_gamma   90.00
#
_symmetry.space_group_name_H-M   'P 1'
#
loop_
_entity.id
_entity.type
_entity.pdbx_description
1 polymer ?
#
loop_
_entity_poly.entity_id
_entity_poly.type
_entity_poly.pdbx_seq_one_letter_code
_entity_poly.pdbx_strand_id
1 'polypeptide(L)'
;LPKTSYLNINLTTGIIQTTKNSFDYELIQTYSSLIIACDNINSLPSLCCYLKLNINIIDINDNLPYLIYPSSINDIFIINYTNKTMPRLKAFDNDIDSKNNFISYSIIGGSLNSSINIDYLSGQLYLLSTSILPLYGTLIISLSYQTNIQLTLLIHDNQTDPQKFLISIQQYSFSSQLFYFISFILIIIISFFLIIIFLSFYFFKQKHNYQQKQKHDDDPLMNTPSTTTLSARSILATTTTINKKIYDTYYSFGDSVTHDIIHV
;
A
#
# COMPACT_ATOMS: atom_id res chain seq x y z
N LEU A 1 -34.42 -22.31 29.66
CA LEU A 1 -33.26 -21.90 28.83
C LEU A 1 -32.34 -21.05 29.70
N PRO A 2 -31.01 -21.02 29.46
CA PRO A 2 -30.11 -20.10 30.15
C PRO A 2 -30.54 -18.67 29.83
N LYS A 3 -30.87 -17.89 30.87
CA LYS A 3 -31.34 -16.51 30.71
C LYS A 3 -30.11 -15.62 30.57
N THR A 4 -29.77 -15.22 29.35
CA THR A 4 -28.84 -14.11 29.11
C THR A 4 -29.45 -12.85 29.71
N SER A 5 -29.04 -12.53 30.94
CA SER A 5 -29.54 -11.37 31.66
C SER A 5 -28.85 -10.12 31.12
N TYR A 6 -29.41 -9.53 30.07
CA TYR A 6 -28.97 -8.24 29.53
C TYR A 6 -28.97 -7.13 30.60
N LEU A 7 -29.81 -7.29 31.64
CA LEU A 7 -29.90 -6.41 32.80
C LEU A 7 -29.46 -7.11 34.08
N ASN A 8 -28.79 -6.36 34.96
CA ASN A 8 -28.63 -6.65 36.38
C ASN A 8 -29.41 -5.59 37.19
N ILE A 9 -29.95 -5.95 38.36
CA ILE A 9 -30.66 -5.04 39.25
C ILE A 9 -30.04 -5.13 40.64
N ASN A 10 -29.57 -4.00 41.17
CA ASN A 10 -29.04 -3.92 42.51
C ASN A 10 -30.17 -4.09 43.54
N LEU A 11 -30.09 -5.13 44.37
CA LEU A 11 -31.14 -5.51 45.33
C LEU A 11 -31.34 -4.51 46.49
N THR A 12 -30.39 -3.60 46.77
CA THR A 12 -30.52 -2.61 47.85
C THR A 12 -30.82 -1.20 47.34
N THR A 13 -30.41 -0.85 46.12
CA THR A 13 -30.64 0.49 45.55
C THR A 13 -31.67 0.54 44.42
N GLY A 14 -32.11 -0.60 43.91
CA GLY A 14 -33.00 -0.69 42.75
C GLY A 14 -32.36 -0.28 41.42
N ILE A 15 -31.09 0.13 41.41
CA ILE A 15 -30.40 0.59 40.20
C ILE A 15 -30.28 -0.57 39.20
N ILE A 16 -30.81 -0.34 37.99
CA ILE A 16 -30.73 -1.26 36.86
C ILE A 16 -29.52 -0.88 36.02
N GLN A 17 -28.71 -1.87 35.64
CA GLN A 17 -27.53 -1.70 34.77
C GLN A 17 -27.55 -2.76 33.67
N THR A 18 -26.97 -2.45 32.51
CA THR A 18 -26.65 -3.48 31.52
C THR A 18 -25.56 -4.41 32.03
N THR A 19 -25.52 -5.64 31.54
CA THR A 19 -24.43 -6.58 31.82
C THR A 19 -23.38 -6.54 30.70
N LYS A 20 -22.47 -7.52 30.66
CA LYS A 20 -21.49 -7.67 29.57
C LYS A 20 -22.13 -8.05 28.23
N ASN A 21 -23.38 -8.50 28.24
CA ASN A 21 -24.16 -8.72 27.03
C ASN A 21 -24.74 -7.38 26.57
N SER A 22 -24.23 -6.84 25.47
CA SER A 22 -24.82 -5.70 24.78
C SER A 22 -26.25 -6.02 24.32
N PHE A 23 -27.05 -4.98 24.15
CA PHE A 23 -28.20 -5.06 23.24
C PHE A 23 -27.71 -4.92 21.79
N ASP A 24 -28.49 -5.46 20.89
CA ASP A 24 -28.26 -5.63 19.45
C ASP A 24 -29.68 -5.44 18.87
N TYR A 25 -29.88 -4.42 18.03
CA TYR A 25 -31.23 -3.99 17.63
C TYR A 25 -31.82 -4.92 16.57
N GLU A 26 -30.94 -5.44 15.71
CA GLU A 26 -31.16 -6.34 14.60
C GLU A 26 -31.69 -7.69 15.10
N LEU A 27 -31.22 -8.12 16.27
CA LEU A 27 -31.75 -9.29 17.01
C LEU A 27 -32.89 -8.94 17.98
N ILE A 28 -32.84 -7.80 18.68
CA ILE A 28 -33.80 -7.44 19.74
C ILE A 28 -34.11 -5.93 19.75
N GLN A 29 -35.28 -5.56 19.23
CA GLN A 29 -35.76 -4.16 19.24
C GLN A 29 -36.43 -3.74 20.56
N THR A 30 -37.03 -4.69 21.30
CA THR A 30 -37.66 -4.43 22.60
C THR A 30 -37.38 -5.56 23.59
N TYR A 31 -37.06 -5.19 24.82
CA TYR A 31 -36.83 -6.12 25.92
C TYR A 31 -37.86 -5.88 27.02
N SER A 32 -38.59 -6.93 27.44
CA SER A 32 -39.51 -6.82 28.58
C SER A 32 -39.15 -7.81 29.69
N SER A 33 -39.25 -7.32 30.93
CA SER A 33 -38.97 -8.09 32.14
C SER A 33 -39.96 -7.72 33.24
N LEU A 34 -40.18 -8.64 34.17
CA LEU A 34 -41.01 -8.43 35.34
C LEU A 34 -40.10 -8.33 36.55
N ILE A 35 -40.05 -7.15 37.16
CA ILE A 35 -39.35 -6.88 38.41
C ILE A 35 -40.30 -7.26 39.55
N ILE A 36 -39.79 -7.98 40.54
CA ILE A 36 -40.51 -8.29 41.79
C ILE A 36 -39.73 -7.62 42.92
N ALA A 37 -40.44 -6.90 43.79
CA ALA A 37 -39.90 -6.40 45.05
C ALA A 37 -40.74 -6.98 46.19
N CYS A 38 -40.09 -7.47 47.25
CA CYS A 38 -40.74 -8.09 48.40
C CYS A 38 -40.18 -7.49 49.69
N ASP A 39 -41.00 -7.42 50.74
CA ASP A 39 -40.58 -6.90 52.06
C ASP A 39 -39.53 -7.80 52.75
N ASN A 40 -39.63 -9.11 52.59
CA ASN A 40 -38.58 -10.06 52.99
C ASN A 40 -38.45 -11.21 51.98
N ILE A 41 -37.24 -11.42 51.43
CA ILE A 41 -36.93 -12.51 50.50
C ILE A 41 -36.69 -13.86 51.21
N ASN A 42 -36.37 -13.85 52.51
CA ASN A 42 -35.87 -15.02 53.25
C ASN A 42 -36.89 -15.63 54.24
N SER A 43 -38.12 -15.10 54.35
CA SER A 43 -39.15 -15.63 55.26
C SER A 43 -40.55 -15.54 54.65
N LEU A 44 -41.41 -16.51 54.94
CA LEU A 44 -42.84 -16.47 54.60
C LEU A 44 -43.70 -16.25 55.87
N PRO A 45 -44.86 -15.56 55.76
CA PRO A 45 -45.37 -14.87 54.57
C PRO A 45 -44.53 -13.62 54.23
N SER A 46 -44.55 -13.26 52.95
CA SER A 46 -43.81 -12.13 52.36
C SER A 46 -44.77 -11.34 51.47
N LEU A 47 -44.74 -10.01 51.55
CA LEU A 47 -45.57 -9.12 50.74
C LEU A 47 -44.74 -8.64 49.55
N CYS A 48 -45.11 -9.12 48.36
CA CYS A 48 -44.45 -8.77 47.10
C CYS A 48 -45.35 -7.93 46.18
N CYS A 49 -44.76 -6.94 45.52
CA CYS A 49 -45.34 -6.24 44.37
C CYS A 49 -44.54 -6.55 43.09
N TYR A 50 -45.14 -6.28 41.93
CA TYR A 50 -44.50 -6.49 40.64
C TYR A 50 -44.66 -5.29 39.71
N LEU A 51 -43.63 -5.06 38.89
CA LEU A 51 -43.58 -4.00 37.87
C LEU A 51 -43.13 -4.61 36.54
N LYS A 52 -43.88 -4.37 35.45
CA LYS A 52 -43.42 -4.71 34.10
C LYS A 52 -42.51 -3.60 33.58
N LEU A 53 -41.22 -3.90 33.49
CA LEU A 53 -40.25 -3.07 32.77
C LEU A 53 -40.34 -3.40 31.28
N ASN A 54 -40.55 -2.38 30.45
CA ASN A 54 -40.34 -2.45 29.01
C ASN A 54 -39.18 -1.52 28.66
N ILE A 55 -38.21 -2.01 27.90
CA ILE A 55 -37.11 -1.22 27.33
C ILE A 55 -37.26 -1.27 25.82
N ASN A 56 -37.27 -0.11 25.18
CA ASN A 56 -37.09 0.02 23.74
C ASN A 56 -35.59 0.20 23.50
N ILE A 57 -35.03 -0.60 22.61
CA ILE A 57 -33.63 -0.48 22.18
C ILE A 57 -33.61 0.51 21.01
N ILE A 58 -32.54 1.27 20.88
CA ILE A 58 -32.39 2.34 19.88
C ILE A 58 -31.43 1.83 18.81
N ASP A 59 -31.88 1.85 17.57
CA ASP A 59 -31.08 1.58 16.38
C ASP A 59 -29.93 2.59 16.27
N ILE A 60 -28.72 2.10 16.03
CA ILE A 60 -27.52 2.89 15.73
C ILE A 60 -26.90 2.31 14.46
N ASN A 61 -26.37 3.18 13.59
CA ASN A 61 -25.59 2.71 12.45
C ASN A 61 -24.26 2.13 12.96
N ASP A 62 -24.22 0.82 13.15
CA ASP A 62 -23.00 0.05 13.47
C ASP A 62 -22.71 -1.08 12.46
N ASN A 63 -23.65 -1.35 11.55
CA ASN A 63 -23.37 -2.10 10.33
C ASN A 63 -22.78 -1.20 9.24
N LEU A 64 -22.22 -1.84 8.20
CA LEU A 64 -21.58 -1.16 7.07
C LEU A 64 -22.17 -1.69 5.76
N PRO A 65 -22.47 -0.81 4.78
CA PRO A 65 -23.16 -1.23 3.57
C PRO A 65 -22.22 -2.05 2.68
N TYR A 66 -22.71 -3.18 2.16
CA TYR A 66 -21.94 -4.12 1.36
C TYR A 66 -22.61 -4.47 0.03
N LEU A 67 -21.82 -4.69 -1.01
CA LEU A 67 -22.34 -4.98 -2.35
C LEU A 67 -22.92 -6.40 -2.42
N ILE A 68 -24.17 -6.51 -2.88
CA ILE A 68 -24.86 -7.80 -3.15
C ILE A 68 -25.03 -8.09 -4.66
N TYR A 69 -24.94 -7.07 -5.52
CA TYR A 69 -24.93 -7.24 -6.98
C TYR A 69 -24.11 -6.13 -7.68
N PRO A 70 -23.17 -6.47 -8.59
CA PRO A 70 -22.78 -7.80 -9.03
C PRO A 70 -22.14 -8.64 -7.91
N SER A 71 -22.36 -9.96 -7.96
CA SER A 71 -21.79 -10.93 -7.02
C SER A 71 -20.35 -11.27 -7.39
N SER A 72 -19.48 -10.27 -7.44
CA SER A 72 -18.12 -10.35 -7.99
C SER A 72 -17.10 -9.68 -7.07
N ILE A 73 -16.77 -10.35 -5.96
CA ILE A 73 -15.72 -9.90 -5.03
C ILE A 73 -14.31 -10.05 -5.64
N ASN A 74 -14.13 -10.92 -6.64
CA ASN A 74 -12.88 -11.06 -7.41
C ASN A 74 -13.06 -11.18 -8.94
N ASP A 75 -14.29 -11.35 -9.45
CA ASP A 75 -14.55 -11.61 -10.87
C ASP A 75 -14.77 -10.33 -11.71
N ILE A 76 -14.61 -10.46 -13.02
CA ILE A 76 -14.88 -9.39 -13.99
C ILE A 76 -16.39 -9.30 -14.23
N PHE A 77 -16.99 -8.15 -13.97
CA PHE A 77 -18.39 -7.90 -14.27
C PHE A 77 -18.58 -7.64 -15.78
N ILE A 78 -18.95 -8.70 -16.51
CA ILE A 78 -19.22 -8.64 -17.94
C ILE A 78 -20.64 -8.10 -18.19
N ILE A 79 -20.73 -7.00 -18.94
CA ILE A 79 -21.96 -6.29 -19.29
C ILE A 79 -22.13 -6.30 -20.81
N ASN A 80 -23.19 -6.95 -21.28
CA ASN A 80 -23.60 -6.90 -22.67
C ASN A 80 -24.46 -5.64 -22.91
N TYR A 81 -23.94 -4.68 -23.69
CA TYR A 81 -24.57 -3.39 -23.96
C TYR A 81 -25.36 -3.35 -25.30
N THR A 82 -25.61 -4.51 -25.93
CA THR A 82 -26.48 -4.64 -27.14
C THR A 82 -27.77 -3.83 -27.05
N ASN A 83 -28.51 -3.99 -25.95
CA ASN A 83 -29.80 -3.34 -25.70
C ASN A 83 -29.66 -1.89 -25.21
N LYS A 84 -28.45 -1.33 -25.15
CA LYS A 84 -28.09 -0.02 -24.57
C LYS A 84 -28.45 0.14 -23.08
N THR A 85 -28.75 -0.96 -22.40
CA THR A 85 -29.07 -1.02 -20.98
C THR A 85 -27.82 -1.28 -20.15
N MET A 86 -27.46 -0.33 -19.28
CA MET A 86 -26.51 -0.59 -18.19
C MET A 86 -27.23 -1.23 -17.00
N PRO A 87 -26.56 -2.08 -16.21
CA PRO A 87 -27.13 -2.67 -15.00
C PRO A 87 -27.21 -1.67 -13.84
N ARG A 88 -28.06 -2.00 -12.86
CA ARG A 88 -28.15 -1.33 -11.56
C ARG A 88 -27.37 -2.11 -10.52
N LEU A 89 -26.43 -1.45 -9.83
CA LEU A 89 -25.76 -2.00 -8.66
C LEU A 89 -26.77 -2.16 -7.52
N LYS A 90 -26.53 -3.13 -6.65
CA LYS A 90 -27.27 -3.27 -5.39
C LYS A 90 -26.28 -3.52 -4.26
N ALA A 91 -26.35 -2.71 -3.24
CA ALA A 91 -25.80 -3.00 -1.93
C ALA A 91 -26.93 -3.26 -0.93
N PHE A 92 -26.57 -3.78 0.24
CA PHE A 92 -27.43 -4.01 1.39
C PHE A 92 -26.73 -3.52 2.64
N ASP A 93 -27.49 -3.14 3.65
CA ASP A 93 -27.02 -2.80 4.99
C ASP A 93 -27.96 -3.47 5.99
N ASN A 94 -27.44 -3.89 7.13
CA ASN A 94 -28.18 -4.75 8.06
C ASN A 94 -28.99 -3.97 9.11
N ASP A 95 -28.64 -2.70 9.37
CA ASP A 95 -29.42 -1.83 10.27
C ASP A 95 -30.90 -1.82 9.87
N ILE A 96 -31.83 -1.63 10.80
CA ILE A 96 -33.26 -1.76 10.49
C ILE A 96 -33.96 -0.40 10.23
N ASP A 97 -33.56 0.69 10.89
CA ASP A 97 -34.07 2.03 10.62
C ASP A 97 -33.60 2.51 9.24
N SER A 98 -34.58 2.90 8.43
CA SER A 98 -34.50 3.68 7.19
C SER A 98 -33.46 4.81 7.13
N LYS A 99 -33.03 5.36 8.29
CA LYS A 99 -31.99 6.39 8.38
C LYS A 99 -30.57 5.83 8.41
N ASN A 100 -30.42 4.65 9.00
CA ASN A 100 -29.13 4.01 9.27
C ASN A 100 -28.76 3.12 8.07
N ASN A 101 -29.71 2.30 7.58
CA ASN A 101 -29.56 1.55 6.31
C ASN A 101 -29.71 2.38 5.01
N PHE A 102 -29.58 3.70 5.08
CA PHE A 102 -29.66 4.54 3.89
C PHE A 102 -28.38 4.42 3.04
N ILE A 103 -28.48 3.66 1.94
CA ILE A 103 -27.36 3.47 1.01
C ILE A 103 -27.36 4.52 -0.09
N SER A 104 -26.24 5.24 -0.22
CA SER A 104 -25.92 6.04 -1.40
C SER A 104 -24.70 5.55 -2.17
N TYR A 105 -24.60 5.92 -3.44
CA TYR A 105 -23.57 5.44 -4.37
C TYR A 105 -22.78 6.61 -4.98
N SER A 106 -21.45 6.49 -5.05
CA SER A 106 -20.62 7.45 -5.78
C SER A 106 -19.40 6.77 -6.42
N ILE A 107 -18.98 7.20 -7.62
CA ILE A 107 -17.70 6.78 -8.20
C ILE A 107 -16.61 7.72 -7.67
N ILE A 108 -15.62 7.15 -6.99
CA ILE A 108 -14.50 7.89 -6.38
C ILE A 108 -13.16 7.64 -7.11
N GLY A 109 -13.10 6.70 -8.06
CA GLY A 109 -11.90 6.40 -8.83
C GLY A 109 -12.03 5.22 -9.79
N GLY A 110 -10.90 4.65 -10.17
CA GLY A 110 -10.80 3.59 -11.18
C GLY A 110 -10.60 4.13 -12.61
N SER A 111 -10.12 3.30 -13.52
CA SER A 111 -9.76 3.72 -14.89
C SER A 111 -10.96 4.07 -15.79
N LEU A 112 -12.19 3.76 -15.38
CA LEU A 112 -13.41 4.04 -16.13
C LEU A 112 -14.22 5.22 -15.56
N ASN A 113 -13.68 5.97 -14.59
CA ASN A 113 -14.38 7.05 -13.88
C ASN A 113 -14.82 8.23 -14.78
N SER A 114 -14.18 8.40 -15.94
CA SER A 114 -14.55 9.39 -16.97
C SER A 114 -15.49 8.84 -18.06
N SER A 115 -15.70 7.52 -18.08
CA SER A 115 -16.50 6.80 -19.08
C SER A 115 -17.85 6.34 -18.55
N ILE A 116 -17.99 6.16 -17.23
CA ILE A 116 -19.19 5.62 -16.57
C ILE A 116 -19.60 6.57 -15.44
N ASN A 117 -20.90 6.81 -15.30
CA ASN A 117 -21.51 7.49 -14.16
C ASN A 117 -22.45 6.56 -13.38
N ILE A 118 -22.84 6.92 -12.16
CA ILE A 118 -23.79 6.19 -11.31
C ILE A 118 -24.85 7.14 -10.73
N ASP A 119 -26.10 6.71 -10.66
CA ASP A 119 -27.12 7.44 -9.89
C ASP A 119 -26.93 7.23 -8.38
N TYR A 120 -26.98 8.34 -7.63
CA TYR A 120 -26.65 8.41 -6.22
C TYR A 120 -27.58 7.59 -5.32
N LEU A 121 -28.86 7.45 -5.68
CA LEU A 121 -29.87 6.76 -4.86
C LEU A 121 -30.12 5.33 -5.31
N SER A 122 -30.19 5.09 -6.61
CA SER A 122 -30.50 3.76 -7.14
C SER A 122 -29.26 2.89 -7.34
N GLY A 123 -28.08 3.46 -7.59
CA GLY A 123 -26.93 2.70 -8.07
C GLY A 123 -27.04 2.27 -9.54
N GLN A 124 -27.98 2.86 -10.31
CA GLN A 124 -28.06 2.66 -11.76
C GLN A 124 -26.80 3.20 -12.44
N LEU A 125 -26.08 2.36 -13.20
CA LEU A 125 -24.94 2.81 -14.00
C LEU A 125 -25.40 3.46 -15.31
N TYR A 126 -24.59 4.37 -15.85
CA TYR A 126 -24.77 4.98 -17.17
C TYR A 126 -23.43 5.06 -17.89
N LEU A 127 -23.41 4.76 -19.19
CA LEU A 127 -22.23 4.92 -20.03
C LEU A 127 -22.24 6.33 -20.65
N LEU A 128 -21.18 7.11 -20.41
CA LEU A 128 -21.08 8.52 -20.84
C LEU A 128 -20.71 8.66 -22.32
N SER A 129 -20.02 7.67 -22.91
CA SER A 129 -19.84 7.56 -24.36
C SER A 129 -19.84 6.10 -24.81
N THR A 130 -20.58 5.80 -25.88
CA THR A 130 -20.63 4.49 -26.52
C THR A 130 -19.55 4.30 -27.60
N SER A 131 -18.72 5.32 -27.88
CA SER A 131 -17.78 5.33 -29.01
C SER A 131 -16.51 4.52 -28.81
N ILE A 132 -16.38 3.83 -27.66
CA ILE A 132 -15.16 3.14 -27.22
C ILE A 132 -15.51 1.75 -26.65
N LEU A 133 -16.47 1.06 -27.29
CA LEU A 133 -16.78 -0.33 -26.98
C LEU A 133 -15.94 -1.26 -27.88
N PRO A 134 -15.44 -2.40 -27.35
CA PRO A 134 -15.55 -2.85 -25.96
C PRO A 134 -14.63 -2.08 -25.00
N LEU A 135 -15.14 -1.85 -23.78
CA LEU A 135 -14.49 -1.09 -22.72
C LEU A 135 -14.13 -2.02 -21.55
N TYR A 136 -12.87 -2.03 -21.13
CA TYR A 136 -12.38 -2.80 -19.97
C TYR A 136 -11.58 -1.91 -19.02
N GLY A 137 -11.78 -2.11 -17.71
CA GLY A 137 -11.08 -1.34 -16.69
C GLY A 137 -11.75 -1.46 -15.31
N THR A 138 -11.39 -0.54 -14.41
CA THR A 138 -11.90 -0.53 -13.03
C THR A 138 -12.79 0.66 -12.73
N LEU A 139 -13.71 0.47 -11.79
CA LEU A 139 -14.34 1.54 -11.02
C LEU A 139 -14.05 1.31 -9.53
N ILE A 140 -13.76 2.39 -8.81
CA ILE A 140 -13.77 2.42 -7.35
C ILE A 140 -15.00 3.21 -6.95
N ILE A 141 -15.90 2.55 -6.22
CA ILE A 141 -17.21 3.09 -5.81
C ILE A 141 -17.24 3.15 -4.29
N SER A 142 -17.82 4.22 -3.75
CA SER A 142 -18.10 4.37 -2.32
C SER A 142 -19.59 4.18 -2.05
N LEU A 143 -19.90 3.37 -1.04
CA LEU A 143 -21.22 3.14 -0.50
C LEU A 143 -21.36 3.94 0.80
N SER A 144 -22.26 4.93 0.82
CA SER A 144 -22.53 5.87 1.93
C SER A 144 -21.28 6.53 2.56
N TYR A 145 -20.18 6.64 1.81
CA TYR A 145 -18.86 7.09 2.28
C TYR A 145 -18.20 6.20 3.37
N GLN A 146 -18.75 5.01 3.59
CA GLN A 146 -18.34 4.05 4.62
C GLN A 146 -17.56 2.87 4.02
N THR A 147 -18.11 2.24 2.97
CA THR A 147 -17.50 1.07 2.32
C THR A 147 -17.02 1.43 0.92
N ASN A 148 -15.75 1.20 0.64
CA ASN A 148 -15.18 1.37 -0.70
C ASN A 148 -15.03 0.00 -1.37
N ILE A 149 -15.60 -0.14 -2.57
CA ILE A 149 -15.55 -1.35 -3.39
C ILE A 149 -14.80 -1.08 -4.69
N GLN A 150 -14.02 -2.07 -5.17
CA GLN A 150 -13.45 -2.04 -6.51
C GLN A 150 -14.19 -3.05 -7.39
N LEU A 151 -14.72 -2.58 -8.52
CA LEU A 151 -15.27 -3.43 -9.56
C LEU A 151 -14.35 -3.40 -10.78
N THR A 152 -14.06 -4.56 -11.36
CA THR A 152 -13.46 -4.69 -12.69
C THR A 152 -14.58 -4.98 -13.68
N LEU A 153 -14.72 -4.18 -14.74
CA LEU A 153 -15.83 -4.27 -15.69
C LEU A 153 -15.32 -4.60 -17.08
N LEU A 154 -16.13 -5.35 -17.83
CA LEU A 154 -16.03 -5.49 -19.28
C LEU A 154 -17.39 -5.14 -19.90
N ILE A 155 -17.50 -3.97 -20.52
CA ILE A 155 -18.69 -3.57 -21.28
C ILE A 155 -18.44 -3.88 -22.75
N HIS A 156 -19.29 -4.71 -23.36
CA HIS A 156 -19.10 -5.17 -24.74
C HIS A 156 -20.37 -5.04 -25.59
N ASP A 157 -20.20 -5.06 -26.90
CA ASP A 157 -21.27 -5.01 -27.89
C ASP A 157 -21.60 -6.42 -28.44
N ASN A 158 -22.37 -6.51 -29.54
CA ASN A 158 -22.70 -7.80 -30.15
C ASN A 158 -21.57 -8.40 -31.01
N GLN A 159 -20.61 -7.59 -31.46
CA GLN A 159 -19.51 -8.02 -32.33
C GLN A 159 -18.31 -8.54 -31.51
N THR A 160 -18.17 -8.06 -30.28
CA THR A 160 -17.11 -8.49 -29.35
C THR A 160 -17.43 -9.84 -28.70
N ASP A 161 -16.56 -10.82 -28.92
CA ASP A 161 -16.45 -12.02 -28.07
C ASP A 161 -15.70 -11.64 -26.76
N PRO A 162 -16.35 -11.66 -25.58
CA PRO A 162 -15.73 -11.19 -24.35
C PRO A 162 -14.59 -12.09 -23.88
N GLN A 163 -14.60 -13.41 -24.17
CA GLN A 163 -13.52 -14.31 -23.77
C GLN A 163 -12.27 -14.07 -24.61
N LYS A 164 -12.42 -13.96 -25.94
CA LYS A 164 -11.30 -13.61 -26.84
C LYS A 164 -10.71 -12.23 -26.51
N PHE A 165 -11.55 -11.26 -26.14
CA PHE A 165 -11.10 -9.92 -25.75
C PHE A 165 -10.30 -9.91 -24.44
N LEU A 166 -10.73 -10.65 -23.42
CA LEU A 166 -9.97 -10.78 -22.17
C LEU A 166 -8.61 -11.47 -22.39
N ILE A 167 -8.57 -12.51 -23.24
CA ILE A 167 -7.32 -13.18 -23.63
C ILE A 167 -6.37 -12.21 -24.35
N SER A 168 -6.87 -11.36 -25.26
CA SER A 168 -6.02 -10.40 -25.98
C SER A 168 -5.44 -9.33 -25.05
N ILE A 169 -6.19 -8.87 -24.04
CA ILE A 169 -5.68 -7.96 -23.00
C ILE A 169 -4.59 -8.63 -22.15
N GLN A 170 -4.79 -9.88 -21.73
CA GLN A 170 -3.79 -10.65 -20.97
C GLN A 170 -2.52 -10.92 -21.79
N GLN A 171 -2.66 -11.24 -23.07
CA GLN A 171 -1.53 -11.43 -23.98
C GLN A 171 -0.76 -10.12 -24.21
N TYR A 172 -1.47 -8.98 -24.33
CA TYR A 172 -0.84 -7.66 -24.46
C TYR A 172 -0.07 -7.25 -23.20
N SER A 173 -0.63 -7.43 -22.01
CA SER A 173 0.05 -7.09 -20.75
C SER A 173 1.28 -7.97 -20.50
N PHE A 174 1.19 -9.28 -20.78
CA PHE A 174 2.34 -10.19 -20.72
C PHE A 174 3.43 -9.82 -21.74
N SER A 175 3.04 -9.50 -22.99
CA SER A 175 3.96 -9.05 -24.04
C SER A 175 4.71 -7.77 -23.67
N SER A 176 4.01 -6.78 -23.09
CA SER A 176 4.65 -5.53 -22.66
C SER A 176 5.60 -5.75 -21.47
N GLN A 177 5.24 -6.61 -20.50
CA GLN A 177 6.13 -7.01 -19.41
C GLN A 177 7.41 -7.71 -19.92
N LEU A 178 7.29 -8.63 -20.87
CA LEU A 178 8.45 -9.25 -21.53
C LEU A 178 9.32 -8.22 -22.25
N PHE A 179 8.71 -7.26 -22.96
CA PHE A 179 9.46 -6.20 -23.65
C PHE A 179 10.27 -5.32 -22.68
N TYR A 180 9.68 -4.93 -21.54
CA TYR A 180 10.42 -4.20 -20.49
C TYR A 180 11.56 -5.04 -19.89
N PHE A 181 11.32 -6.34 -19.63
CA PHE A 181 12.33 -7.25 -19.09
C PHE A 181 13.52 -7.46 -20.05
N ILE A 182 13.24 -7.66 -21.34
CA ILE A 182 14.26 -7.77 -22.39
C ILE A 182 15.05 -6.46 -22.53
N SER A 183 14.36 -5.31 -22.49
CA SER A 183 15.00 -3.99 -22.53
C SER A 183 15.94 -3.75 -21.35
N PHE A 184 15.53 -4.16 -20.14
CA PHE A 184 16.36 -4.08 -18.93
C PHE A 184 17.63 -4.94 -19.03
N ILE A 185 17.52 -6.18 -19.51
CA ILE A 185 18.68 -7.05 -19.77
C ILE A 185 19.62 -6.44 -20.82
N LEU A 186 19.08 -5.88 -21.90
CA LEU A 186 19.87 -5.23 -22.94
C LEU A 186 20.67 -4.03 -22.41
N ILE A 187 20.06 -3.20 -21.55
CA ILE A 187 20.73 -2.07 -20.89
C ILE A 187 21.88 -2.56 -20.00
N ILE A 188 21.70 -3.65 -19.24
CA ILE A 188 22.77 -4.25 -18.43
C ILE A 188 23.94 -4.72 -19.30
N ILE A 189 23.66 -5.41 -20.41
CA ILE A 189 24.67 -5.90 -21.35
C ILE A 189 25.46 -4.73 -21.96
N ILE A 190 24.77 -3.69 -22.43
CA ILE A 190 25.41 -2.48 -23.00
C ILE A 190 26.28 -1.78 -21.94
N SER A 191 25.78 -1.62 -20.71
CA SER A 191 26.54 -1.05 -19.59
C SER A 191 27.81 -1.84 -19.29
N PHE A 192 27.73 -3.18 -19.25
CA PHE A 192 28.88 -4.06 -19.05
C PHE A 192 29.93 -3.93 -20.16
N PHE A 193 29.52 -3.85 -21.43
CA PHE A 193 30.45 -3.58 -22.54
C PHE A 193 31.10 -2.19 -22.45
N LEU A 194 30.34 -1.15 -22.07
CA LEU A 194 30.89 0.19 -21.86
C LEU A 194 31.92 0.22 -20.72
N ILE A 195 31.67 -0.51 -19.63
CA ILE A 195 32.63 -0.67 -18.51
C ILE A 195 33.91 -1.39 -19.00
N ILE A 196 33.80 -2.45 -19.81
CA ILE A 196 34.96 -3.13 -20.39
C ILE A 196 35.76 -2.20 -21.32
N ILE A 197 35.09 -1.41 -22.17
CA ILE A 197 35.74 -0.45 -23.07
C ILE A 197 36.45 0.65 -22.26
N PHE A 198 35.80 1.18 -21.22
CA PHE A 198 36.38 2.17 -20.31
C PHE A 198 37.62 1.62 -19.57
N LEU A 199 37.53 0.41 -19.01
CA LEU A 199 38.66 -0.26 -18.34
C LEU A 199 39.81 -0.53 -19.31
N SER A 200 39.51 -1.00 -20.52
CA SER A 200 40.51 -1.22 -21.58
C SER A 200 41.24 0.08 -21.94
N PHE A 201 40.50 1.17 -22.17
CA PHE A 201 41.07 2.50 -22.45
C PHE A 201 41.88 3.05 -21.26
N TYR A 202 41.39 2.85 -20.02
CA TYR A 202 42.09 3.23 -18.79
C TYR A 202 43.43 2.51 -18.66
N PHE A 203 43.46 1.17 -18.80
CA PHE A 203 44.69 0.38 -18.75
C PHE A 203 45.63 0.69 -19.92
N PHE A 204 45.11 0.96 -21.13
CA PHE A 204 45.92 1.38 -22.27
C PHE A 204 46.63 2.72 -21.98
N LYS A 205 45.89 3.72 -21.49
CA LYS A 205 46.44 5.02 -21.06
C LYS A 205 47.46 4.85 -19.93
N GLN A 206 47.18 3.98 -18.96
CA GLN A 206 48.11 3.69 -17.87
C GLN A 206 49.42 3.08 -18.38
N LYS A 207 49.35 2.09 -19.28
CA LYS A 207 50.52 1.46 -19.91
C LYS A 207 51.35 2.47 -20.69
N HIS A 208 50.72 3.33 -21.49
CA HIS A 208 51.41 4.38 -22.24
C HIS A 208 52.18 5.32 -21.30
N ASN A 209 51.55 5.75 -20.20
CA ASN A 209 52.19 6.62 -19.20
C ASN A 209 53.36 5.93 -18.47
N TYR A 210 53.31 4.62 -18.23
CA TYR A 210 54.47 3.87 -17.69
C TYR A 210 55.62 3.80 -18.70
N GLN A 211 55.33 3.52 -19.98
CA GLN A 211 56.36 3.45 -21.02
C GLN A 211 57.02 4.80 -21.32
N GLN A 212 56.29 5.91 -21.17
CA GLN A 212 56.88 7.26 -21.24
C GLN A 212 57.82 7.56 -20.07
N LYS A 213 57.57 7.04 -18.87
CA LYS A 213 58.46 7.22 -17.72
C LYS A 213 59.77 6.44 -17.87
N GLN A 214 59.70 5.16 -18.25
CA GLN A 214 60.91 4.35 -18.46
C GLN A 214 61.84 4.99 -19.52
N LYS A 215 61.29 5.51 -20.61
CA LYS A 215 62.05 6.27 -21.62
C LYS A 215 62.69 7.58 -21.13
N HIS A 216 62.35 8.06 -19.94
CA HIS A 216 62.96 9.23 -19.31
C HIS A 216 64.00 8.84 -18.23
N ASP A 217 63.94 7.59 -17.73
CA ASP A 217 64.91 7.02 -16.79
C ASP A 217 66.06 6.28 -17.51
N ASP A 218 65.84 5.80 -18.75
CA ASP A 218 66.82 5.09 -19.60
C ASP A 218 67.82 6.01 -20.34
N ASP A 219 67.71 7.34 -20.19
CA ASP A 219 68.60 8.31 -20.86
C ASP A 219 70.00 8.34 -20.19
N PRO A 220 71.12 8.12 -20.91
CA PRO A 220 72.43 7.98 -20.29
C PRO A 220 72.97 9.33 -19.79
N LEU A 221 73.01 9.49 -18.46
CA LEU A 221 73.59 10.64 -17.76
C LEU A 221 75.01 10.96 -18.28
N MET A 222 75.12 12.01 -19.08
CA MET A 222 76.39 12.47 -19.64
C MET A 222 77.20 13.21 -18.56
N ASN A 223 78.48 12.86 -18.42
CA ASN A 223 79.31 13.23 -17.27
C ASN A 223 79.53 14.76 -17.10
N THR A 224 79.36 15.26 -15.88
CA THR A 224 80.21 16.34 -15.32
C THR A 224 80.63 15.98 -13.89
N PRO A 225 81.90 16.17 -13.49
CA PRO A 225 82.41 15.63 -12.22
C PRO A 225 82.33 16.62 -11.05
N SER A 226 81.95 16.11 -9.86
CA SER A 226 82.36 16.69 -8.58
C SER A 226 82.33 15.63 -7.47
N THR A 227 83.32 15.69 -6.57
CA THR A 227 83.61 14.65 -5.57
C THR A 227 82.90 14.88 -4.24
N THR A 228 82.35 13.83 -3.63
CA THR A 228 82.76 13.41 -2.27
C THR A 228 82.35 11.96 -1.96
N THR A 229 82.91 11.40 -0.89
CA THR A 229 82.83 9.99 -0.50
C THR A 229 81.80 9.76 0.62
N LEU A 230 81.19 8.56 0.67
CA LEU A 230 81.44 7.63 1.79
C LEU A 230 81.01 6.18 1.50
N SER A 231 81.68 5.27 2.21
CA SER A 231 81.54 3.80 2.27
C SER A 231 80.16 3.16 2.02
N ALA A 232 80.16 2.08 1.24
CA ALA A 232 79.17 1.02 1.37
C ALA A 232 79.42 0.16 2.63
N ARG A 233 78.36 -0.29 3.31
CA ARG A 233 78.42 -1.38 4.29
C ARG A 233 77.20 -2.29 4.14
N SER A 234 77.38 -3.42 3.48
CA SER A 234 76.37 -4.49 3.46
C SER A 234 76.29 -5.16 4.84
N ILE A 235 75.07 -5.35 5.34
CA ILE A 235 74.79 -6.27 6.45
C ILE A 235 73.64 -7.17 6.01
N LEU A 236 73.94 -8.45 5.89
CA LEU A 236 72.95 -9.50 5.67
C LEU A 236 72.21 -9.74 6.98
N ALA A 237 70.90 -9.50 7.02
CA ALA A 237 70.06 -9.69 8.21
C ALA A 237 68.76 -10.40 7.86
N THR A 238 68.79 -11.74 7.87
CA THR A 238 67.59 -12.58 7.75
C THR A 238 66.94 -12.76 9.12
N THR A 239 65.82 -12.06 9.39
CA THR A 239 64.78 -12.59 10.30
C THR A 239 63.40 -11.97 10.07
N THR A 240 62.42 -12.85 10.16
CA THR A 240 60.97 -12.63 10.29
C THR A 240 60.58 -11.53 11.30
N THR A 241 59.65 -10.63 10.95
CA THR A 241 58.24 -10.69 11.44
C THR A 241 57.35 -9.58 10.85
N ILE A 242 56.04 -9.81 10.98
CA ILE A 242 54.91 -8.98 10.51
C ILE A 242 54.93 -7.56 11.11
N ASN A 243 54.68 -6.52 10.29
CA ASN A 243 53.67 -5.51 10.67
C ASN A 243 53.10 -4.66 9.52
N LYS A 244 51.84 -4.25 9.71
CA LYS A 244 50.97 -3.56 8.74
C LYS A 244 51.19 -2.04 8.79
N LYS A 245 51.67 -1.43 7.70
CA LYS A 245 51.72 0.05 7.60
C LYS A 245 50.37 0.62 7.15
N ILE A 246 49.74 1.34 8.06
CA ILE A 246 48.70 2.34 7.77
C ILE A 246 49.41 3.64 7.37
N TYR A 247 48.80 4.43 6.48
CA TYR A 247 49.26 5.78 6.15
C TYR A 247 48.15 6.79 6.45
N ASP A 248 48.22 7.42 7.62
CA ASP A 248 47.46 8.62 7.93
C ASP A 248 48.23 9.83 7.40
N THR A 249 47.60 10.67 6.56
CA THR A 249 48.21 11.93 6.09
C THR A 249 47.59 13.13 6.78
N TYR A 250 48.39 13.73 7.67
CA TYR A 250 48.08 15.00 8.33
C TYR A 250 48.19 16.16 7.33
N TYR A 251 47.25 17.10 7.38
CA TYR A 251 47.41 18.41 6.76
C TYR A 251 48.17 19.33 7.71
N SER A 252 49.30 19.89 7.25
CA SER A 252 50.02 20.95 7.95
C SER A 252 49.48 22.31 7.55
N PHE A 253 49.36 23.22 8.52
CA PHE A 253 49.01 24.62 8.29
C PHE A 253 50.12 25.39 7.57
N GLY A 254 49.74 26.52 6.98
CA GLY A 254 50.61 27.61 6.58
C GLY A 254 49.91 28.95 6.82
N ASP A 255 50.19 29.58 7.96
CA ASP A 255 49.88 30.99 8.19
C ASP A 255 50.86 31.86 7.35
N SER A 256 50.61 33.12 6.99
CA SER A 256 49.62 34.14 7.40
C SER A 256 49.32 35.04 6.15
N VAL A 257 48.46 36.07 6.14
CA VAL A 257 48.44 37.33 6.91
C VAL A 257 47.00 37.91 6.93
N THR A 258 46.66 38.63 8.00
CA THR A 258 45.35 39.27 8.25
C THR A 258 45.20 40.63 7.52
N HIS A 259 44.02 41.25 7.38
CA HIS A 259 42.76 41.13 8.14
C HIS A 259 41.57 40.90 7.15
N ASP A 260 40.34 41.41 7.23
CA ASP A 260 39.73 42.48 8.04
C ASP A 260 38.24 42.22 8.37
N ILE A 261 37.65 43.08 9.19
CA ILE A 261 36.37 42.88 9.90
C ILE A 261 35.20 43.56 9.16
N ILE A 262 34.03 42.93 9.14
CA ILE A 262 32.72 43.54 9.47
C ILE A 262 31.64 42.46 9.60
N HIS A 263 30.83 42.56 10.66
CA HIS A 263 29.55 41.88 10.82
C HIS A 263 28.41 42.82 10.41
N VAL A 264 27.48 42.32 9.59
CA VAL A 264 26.03 42.58 9.69
C VAL A 264 25.32 41.25 9.43
#